data_AF-A0A972MHC3-F1
#
_entry.id   AF-A0A972MHC3-F1
#
_cell.length_a   1.000
_cell.length_b   1.000
_cell.length_c   1.000
_cell.angle_alpha   90.00
_cell.angle_beta   90.00
_cell.angle_gamma   90.00
#
_symmetry.space_group_name_H-M   'P 1'
#
loop_
_entity.id
_entity.type
_entity.pdbx_description
1 polymer ?
#
loop_
_entity_poly.entity_id
_entity_poly.type
_entity_poly.pdbx_seq_one_letter_code
_entity_poly.pdbx_strand_id
1 'polypeptide(L)'
;LIVNACKLKDKHAPEKGCVNLRVKNIPSKFFTDKNVLLRDIGWHTTFMSTIIYNQNLLKNFDKNKYKNTIFPQFVLLYHYLGKKDKIKVYFDKRPAVYTLNTESLKGTTWFKDIIKIFTKDWYEAVFSLPESYTYESKLTCIRNHDKYTGVFSPLKLLYIRSFGYLNKNIFKKYKKYIKDTVNTPEILIYLASIFPKFLAVFMRDTYLKMRGGY
;
A
#
# COMPACT_ATOMS: atom_id res chain seq x y z
N LEU A 1 17.84 4.33 -4.63
CA LEU A 1 17.05 5.52 -5.00
C LEU A 1 15.57 5.14 -4.89
N ILE A 2 14.75 6.00 -4.31
CA ILE A 2 13.29 5.84 -4.31
C ILE A 2 12.70 6.98 -5.12
N VAL A 3 11.82 6.65 -6.06
CA VAL A 3 11.16 7.64 -6.94
C VAL A 3 9.67 7.72 -6.64
N ASN A 4 9.08 8.86 -6.96
CA ASN A 4 7.65 9.05 -6.73
C ASN A 4 6.82 8.37 -7.83
N ALA A 5 5.59 7.99 -7.46
CA ALA A 5 4.59 7.52 -8.41
C ALA A 5 3.50 8.56 -8.59
N CYS A 6 2.92 8.62 -9.78
CA CYS A 6 1.82 9.50 -10.11
C CYS A 6 0.68 8.79 -10.81
N LYS A 7 -0.54 9.21 -10.52
CA LYS A 7 -1.71 8.84 -11.31
C LYS A 7 -1.78 9.69 -12.58
N LEU A 8 -2.02 9.05 -13.73
CA LEU A 8 -2.27 9.75 -15.00
C LEU A 8 -3.71 10.23 -15.13
N LYS A 9 -3.90 11.35 -15.84
CA LYS A 9 -5.21 11.96 -16.13
C LYS A 9 -5.98 11.17 -17.18
N ASP A 10 -5.25 10.67 -18.17
CA ASP A 10 -5.76 9.97 -19.35
C ASP A 10 -4.83 8.79 -19.65
N LYS A 11 -5.39 7.64 -20.03
CA LYS A 11 -4.66 6.42 -20.37
C LYS A 11 -4.02 6.51 -21.75
N HIS A 12 -4.54 7.39 -22.61
CA HIS A 12 -4.18 7.51 -24.02
C HIS A 12 -3.30 8.74 -24.32
N ALA A 13 -3.02 9.58 -23.33
CA ALA A 13 -2.21 10.78 -23.50
C ALA A 13 -1.31 11.00 -22.26
N PRO A 14 -0.27 10.17 -22.08
CA PRO A 14 0.67 10.29 -20.95
C PRO A 14 1.39 11.65 -20.91
N GLU A 15 1.50 12.36 -22.04
CA GLU A 15 1.97 13.74 -22.12
C GLU A 15 1.04 14.77 -21.43
N LYS A 16 -0.24 14.45 -21.17
CA LYS A 16 -1.18 15.34 -20.46
C LYS A 16 -0.93 15.43 -18.94
N GLY A 17 0.15 14.83 -18.46
CA GLY A 17 0.77 15.16 -17.18
C GLY A 17 0.24 14.41 -15.95
N CYS A 18 1.08 14.44 -14.92
CA CYS A 18 0.82 13.89 -13.60
C CYS A 18 -0.32 14.67 -12.91
N VAL A 19 -1.45 14.00 -12.59
CA VAL A 19 -2.57 14.64 -11.86
C VAL A 19 -2.49 14.48 -10.36
N ASN A 20 -1.79 13.46 -9.87
CA ASN A 20 -1.73 13.24 -8.43
C ASN A 20 -0.49 12.43 -8.03
N LEU A 21 0.49 13.09 -7.42
CA LEU A 21 1.61 12.41 -6.79
C LEU A 21 1.12 11.57 -5.61
N ARG A 22 1.64 10.35 -5.51
CA ARG A 22 1.36 9.44 -4.41
C ARG A 22 1.97 9.97 -3.11
N VAL A 23 3.24 10.40 -3.15
CA VAL A 23 3.88 11.11 -2.04
C VAL A 23 3.85 12.61 -2.32
N LYS A 24 3.09 13.38 -1.53
CA LYS A 24 2.86 14.82 -1.79
C LYS A 24 3.76 15.73 -0.95
N ASN A 25 3.86 15.41 0.33
CA ASN A 25 4.32 16.35 1.36
C ASN A 25 5.80 16.14 1.73
N ILE A 26 6.54 15.36 0.96
CA ILE A 26 7.96 15.09 1.19
C ILE A 26 8.74 15.65 -0.01
N PRO A 27 9.65 16.63 0.19
CA PRO A 27 10.52 17.11 -0.88
C PRO A 27 11.59 16.07 -1.23
N SER A 28 12.23 16.24 -2.39
CA SER A 28 13.40 15.43 -2.73
C SER A 28 14.49 15.64 -1.68
N LYS A 29 14.98 14.57 -1.08
CA LYS A 29 15.97 14.65 0.00
C LYS A 29 16.72 13.34 0.19
N PHE A 30 17.85 13.43 0.87
CA PHE A 30 18.51 12.26 1.43
C PHE A 30 17.90 11.91 2.79
N PHE A 31 17.60 10.63 2.97
CA PHE A 31 17.35 10.02 4.25
C PHE A 31 18.63 9.35 4.74
N THR A 32 19.08 9.75 5.91
CA THR A 32 20.24 9.17 6.61
C THR A 32 19.83 8.37 7.84
N ASP A 33 18.59 8.51 8.28
CA ASP A 33 17.97 7.77 9.38
C ASP A 33 16.97 6.74 8.83
N LYS A 34 17.17 5.46 9.21
CA LYS A 34 16.34 4.33 8.75
C LYS A 34 14.93 4.34 9.32
N ASN A 35 14.73 4.83 10.55
CA ASN A 35 13.42 4.99 11.18
C ASN A 35 12.61 6.08 10.47
N VAL A 36 13.23 7.24 10.22
CA VAL A 36 12.61 8.34 9.47
C VAL A 36 12.25 7.90 8.06
N LEU A 37 13.13 7.18 7.37
CA LEU A 37 12.86 6.63 6.04
C LEU A 37 11.66 5.68 6.04
N LEU A 38 11.66 4.69 6.95
CA LEU A 38 10.58 3.70 7.06
C LEU A 38 9.24 4.38 7.37
N ARG A 39 9.23 5.27 8.36
CA ARG A 39 8.04 6.01 8.81
C ARG A 39 7.43 6.84 7.68
N ASP A 40 8.25 7.59 6.95
CA ASP A 40 7.79 8.60 6.00
C ASP A 40 7.51 8.00 4.61
N ILE A 41 8.32 7.03 4.15
CA ILE A 41 8.33 6.51 2.78
C ILE A 41 8.06 5.00 2.69
N GLY A 42 8.15 4.24 3.79
CA GLY A 42 7.97 2.78 3.79
C GLY A 42 6.68 2.28 3.15
N TRP A 43 5.56 2.94 3.41
CA TRP A 43 4.28 2.61 2.81
C TRP A 43 4.26 2.76 1.28
N HIS A 44 5.04 3.69 0.72
CA HIS A 44 5.09 3.98 -0.72
C HIS A 44 5.86 2.89 -1.47
N THR A 45 6.87 2.31 -0.82
CA THR A 45 7.68 1.21 -1.34
C THR A 45 6.95 -0.14 -1.42
N THR A 46 5.65 -0.18 -1.06
CA THR A 46 4.74 -1.26 -1.48
C THR A 46 4.68 -1.38 -3.01
N PHE A 47 4.93 -0.29 -3.75
CA PHE A 47 5.10 -0.32 -5.20
C PHE A 47 6.53 -0.65 -5.60
N MET A 48 6.74 -1.85 -6.14
CA MET A 48 8.06 -2.32 -6.58
C MET A 48 8.73 -1.40 -7.60
N SER A 49 7.97 -0.82 -8.53
CA SER A 49 8.48 0.09 -9.57
C SER A 49 9.06 1.39 -9.02
N THR A 50 8.85 1.71 -7.73
CA THR A 50 9.32 2.96 -7.11
C THR A 50 10.75 2.85 -6.56
N ILE A 51 11.38 1.68 -6.63
CA ILE A 51 12.66 1.40 -6.01
C ILE A 51 13.70 1.08 -7.08
N ILE A 52 14.81 1.82 -7.07
CA ILE A 52 15.98 1.53 -7.88
C ILE A 52 17.09 1.04 -6.95
N TYR A 53 17.45 -0.23 -7.13
CA TYR A 53 18.42 -0.96 -6.31
C TYR A 53 19.85 -0.79 -6.83
N ASN A 54 20.81 -0.80 -5.90
CA ASN A 54 22.19 -1.11 -6.25
C ASN A 54 22.29 -2.63 -6.50
N GLN A 55 22.92 -3.07 -7.59
CA GLN A 55 23.07 -4.49 -7.91
C GLN A 55 23.71 -5.31 -6.78
N ASN A 56 24.61 -4.71 -5.98
CA ASN A 56 25.26 -5.38 -4.85
C ASN A 56 24.27 -5.74 -3.73
N LEU A 57 23.13 -5.07 -3.63
CA LEU A 57 22.05 -5.42 -2.71
C LEU A 57 21.40 -6.75 -3.10
N LEU A 58 21.28 -7.02 -4.41
CA LEU A 58 20.64 -8.23 -4.94
C LEU A 58 21.54 -9.48 -4.78
N LYS A 59 22.86 -9.30 -4.79
CA LYS A 59 23.84 -10.41 -4.63
C LYS A 59 23.77 -11.09 -3.26
N ASN A 60 23.43 -10.34 -2.21
CA ASN A 60 23.34 -10.82 -0.82
C ASN A 60 21.90 -11.11 -0.38
N PHE A 61 20.98 -11.28 -1.33
CA PHE A 61 19.58 -11.50 -1.05
C PHE A 61 19.31 -12.97 -0.71
N ASP A 62 18.93 -13.23 0.54
CA ASP A 62 18.42 -14.53 0.96
C ASP A 62 16.99 -14.73 0.44
N LYS A 63 16.88 -15.36 -0.73
CA LYS A 63 15.59 -15.66 -1.38
C LYS A 63 14.71 -16.57 -0.52
N ASN A 64 15.29 -17.42 0.32
CA ASN A 64 14.55 -18.38 1.13
C ASN A 64 13.86 -17.70 2.30
N LYS A 65 14.52 -16.71 2.91
CA LYS A 65 13.96 -15.95 4.03
C LYS A 65 12.70 -15.15 3.67
N TYR A 66 12.55 -14.74 2.42
CA TYR A 66 11.47 -13.85 1.98
C TYR A 66 10.51 -14.48 0.96
N LYS A 67 10.56 -15.80 0.76
CA LYS A 67 9.74 -16.51 -0.22
C LYS A 67 8.22 -16.40 0.02
N ASN A 68 7.82 -16.13 1.27
CA ASN A 68 6.42 -16.19 1.69
C ASN A 68 5.75 -14.81 1.89
N THR A 69 6.44 -13.70 1.60
CA THR A 69 5.85 -12.36 1.64
C THR A 69 5.38 -11.92 0.26
N ILE A 70 4.23 -11.23 0.21
CA ILE A 70 3.72 -10.57 -1.00
C ILE A 70 4.41 -9.22 -1.27
N PHE A 71 5.26 -8.76 -0.34
CA PHE A 71 6.03 -7.52 -0.46
C PHE A 71 7.55 -7.78 -0.47
N PRO A 72 8.08 -8.68 -1.31
CA PRO A 72 9.49 -9.03 -1.31
C PRO A 72 10.40 -7.81 -1.51
N GLN A 73 10.00 -6.86 -2.38
CA GLN A 73 10.70 -5.62 -2.66
C GLN A 73 10.91 -4.74 -1.42
N PHE A 74 9.89 -4.69 -0.55
CA PHE A 74 9.88 -3.88 0.66
C PHE A 74 10.76 -4.54 1.71
N VAL A 75 10.48 -5.81 1.99
CA VAL A 75 11.19 -6.57 3.01
C VAL A 75 12.68 -6.65 2.67
N LEU A 76 13.03 -6.88 1.41
CA LEU A 76 14.40 -6.85 0.92
C LEU A 76 15.09 -5.51 1.20
N LEU A 77 14.48 -4.40 0.78
CA LEU A 77 15.06 -3.07 0.95
C LEU A 77 15.30 -2.76 2.43
N TYR A 78 14.27 -2.91 3.27
CA TYR A 78 14.36 -2.50 4.67
C TYR A 78 15.16 -3.48 5.53
N HIS A 79 15.22 -4.78 5.20
CA HIS A 79 16.20 -5.66 5.85
C HIS A 79 17.63 -5.28 5.52
N TYR A 80 17.92 -4.98 4.25
CA TYR A 80 19.26 -4.57 3.84
C TYR A 80 19.68 -3.29 4.58
N LEU A 81 18.83 -2.26 4.58
CA LEU A 81 19.10 -1.00 5.27
C LEU A 81 19.15 -1.17 6.79
N GLY A 82 18.36 -2.07 7.36
CA GLY A 82 18.31 -2.33 8.80
C GLY A 82 19.59 -2.93 9.36
N LYS A 83 20.35 -3.67 8.53
CA LYS A 83 21.66 -4.24 8.86
C LYS A 83 22.84 -3.27 8.72
N LYS A 84 22.60 -2.05 8.23
CA LYS A 84 23.65 -1.04 8.08
C LYS A 84 23.66 -0.08 9.27
N ASP A 85 24.85 0.30 9.68
CA ASP A 85 25.06 1.32 10.72
C ASP A 85 24.69 2.71 10.19
N LYS A 86 25.07 2.98 8.94
CA LYS A 86 24.77 4.23 8.24
C LYS A 86 24.04 3.92 6.93
N ILE A 87 23.01 4.71 6.64
CA ILE A 87 22.31 4.65 5.35
C ILE A 87 22.39 6.00 4.65
N LYS A 88 22.26 5.98 3.33
CA LYS A 88 22.06 7.18 2.51
C LYS A 88 21.12 6.82 1.37
N VAL A 89 19.86 7.19 1.50
CA VAL A 89 18.81 6.89 0.52
C VAL A 89 18.25 8.20 -0.02
N TYR A 90 18.40 8.44 -1.32
CA TYR A 90 17.77 9.57 -1.97
C TYR A 90 16.32 9.23 -2.33
N PHE A 91 15.39 10.10 -1.93
CA PHE A 91 14.02 10.14 -2.45
C PHE A 91 13.92 11.27 -3.47
N ASP A 92 13.43 10.96 -4.66
CA ASP A 92 13.12 11.94 -5.69
C ASP A 92 11.61 12.13 -5.79
N LYS A 93 11.14 13.34 -5.47
CA LYS A 93 9.72 13.73 -5.54
C LYS A 93 9.20 13.72 -6.97
N ARG A 94 10.05 13.88 -7.97
CA ARG A 94 9.64 13.87 -9.39
C ARG A 94 8.99 12.53 -9.73
N PRO A 95 7.85 12.53 -10.45
CA PRO A 95 7.21 11.29 -10.85
C PRO A 95 8.08 10.58 -11.89
N ALA A 96 8.47 9.35 -11.59
CA ALA A 96 9.13 8.46 -12.55
C ALA A 96 8.30 7.19 -12.80
N VAL A 97 7.29 6.93 -11.98
CA VAL A 97 6.33 5.84 -12.14
C VAL A 97 4.95 6.42 -12.40
N TYR A 98 4.28 5.94 -13.44
CA TYR A 98 2.96 6.40 -13.83
C TYR A 98 1.97 5.24 -13.73
N THR A 99 0.88 5.42 -12.97
CA THR A 99 -0.17 4.42 -12.87
C THR A 99 -1.26 4.69 -13.89
N LEU A 100 -1.60 3.65 -14.65
CA LEU A 100 -2.74 3.65 -15.54
C LEU A 100 -4.03 3.67 -14.72
N ASN A 101 -5.02 4.42 -15.19
CA ASN A 101 -6.34 4.46 -14.57
C ASN A 101 -7.10 3.18 -14.95
N THR A 102 -6.96 2.10 -14.19
CA THR A 102 -7.78 0.90 -14.41
C THR A 102 -9.15 1.12 -13.76
N GLU A 103 -10.04 1.81 -14.47
CA GLU A 103 -11.45 2.00 -14.07
C GLU A 103 -12.23 0.70 -13.88
N SER A 104 -11.64 -0.43 -14.22
CA SER A 104 -12.05 -1.72 -13.69
C SER A 104 -10.88 -2.37 -12.95
N LEU A 105 -11.02 -2.53 -11.63
CA LEU A 105 -10.26 -3.53 -10.87
C LEU A 105 -10.64 -4.98 -11.29
N LYS A 106 -11.43 -5.15 -12.35
CA LYS A 106 -11.71 -6.45 -12.96
C LYS A 106 -10.39 -6.98 -13.50
N GLY A 107 -9.82 -7.97 -12.80
CA GLY A 107 -8.62 -8.68 -13.24
C GLY A 107 -7.36 -8.41 -12.43
N THR A 108 -7.37 -7.55 -11.40
CA THR A 108 -6.24 -7.53 -10.46
C THR A 108 -6.29 -8.79 -9.60
N THR A 109 -5.37 -9.71 -9.86
CA THR A 109 -5.30 -11.05 -9.24
C THR A 109 -5.30 -11.02 -7.71
N TRP A 110 -4.81 -9.93 -7.11
CA TRP A 110 -4.70 -9.74 -5.68
C TRP A 110 -5.93 -9.12 -5.01
N PHE A 111 -6.87 -8.50 -5.75
CA PHE A 111 -7.95 -7.72 -5.15
C PHE A 111 -8.92 -8.57 -4.32
N LYS A 112 -9.11 -9.85 -4.68
CA LYS A 112 -9.86 -10.82 -3.87
C LYS A 112 -9.31 -11.02 -2.46
N ASP A 113 -8.01 -10.80 -2.28
CA ASP A 113 -7.28 -10.98 -1.03
C ASP A 113 -6.97 -9.64 -0.34
N ILE A 114 -7.56 -8.52 -0.80
CA ILE A 114 -7.22 -7.16 -0.35
C ILE A 114 -7.21 -6.98 1.17
N ILE A 115 -8.16 -7.59 1.88
CA ILE A 115 -8.23 -7.51 3.35
C ILE A 115 -7.03 -8.24 3.96
N LYS A 116 -6.72 -9.46 3.52
CA LYS A 116 -5.56 -10.23 4.01
C LYS A 116 -4.25 -9.47 3.74
N ILE A 117 -4.10 -8.98 2.52
CA ILE A 117 -2.90 -8.33 2.00
C ILE A 117 -2.55 -7.07 2.82
N PHE A 118 -3.51 -6.16 2.97
CA PHE A 118 -3.24 -4.86 3.60
C PHE A 118 -3.57 -4.80 5.09
N THR A 119 -3.99 -5.92 5.70
CA THR A 119 -4.01 -6.07 7.16
C THR A 119 -2.88 -6.99 7.60
N LYS A 120 -3.11 -8.32 7.60
CA LYS A 120 -2.16 -9.34 8.08
C LYS A 120 -0.82 -9.29 7.37
N ASP A 121 -0.79 -9.42 6.05
CA ASP A 121 0.47 -9.61 5.34
C ASP A 121 1.34 -8.35 5.39
N TRP A 122 0.71 -7.16 5.32
CA TRP A 122 1.41 -5.89 5.47
C TRP A 122 1.94 -5.69 6.89
N TYR A 123 1.13 -5.99 7.92
CA TYR A 123 1.56 -5.96 9.31
C TYR A 123 2.77 -6.87 9.53
N GLU A 124 2.68 -8.13 9.11
CA GLU A 124 3.73 -9.13 9.28
C GLU A 124 5.00 -8.76 8.49
N ALA A 125 4.88 -8.20 7.28
CA ALA A 125 6.03 -7.76 6.50
C ALA A 125 6.79 -6.59 7.14
N VAL A 126 6.09 -5.64 7.78
CA VAL A 126 6.75 -4.53 8.48
C VAL A 126 7.32 -4.99 9.82
N PHE A 127 6.63 -5.87 10.55
CA PHE A 127 7.12 -6.39 11.82
C PHE A 127 8.24 -7.42 11.69
N SER A 128 8.38 -8.10 10.54
CA SER A 128 9.51 -8.98 10.26
C SER A 128 10.85 -8.26 10.13
N LEU A 129 10.83 -6.93 9.94
CA LEU A 129 12.04 -6.12 9.81
C LEU A 129 12.91 -6.18 11.08
N PRO A 130 14.25 -5.97 10.96
CA PRO A 130 15.16 -6.01 12.10
C PRO A 130 14.75 -5.08 13.26
N GLU A 131 15.23 -5.40 14.47
CA GLU A 131 14.99 -4.61 15.70
C GLU A 131 15.59 -3.20 15.65
N SER A 132 16.49 -2.95 14.70
CA SER A 132 17.05 -1.63 14.46
C SER A 132 16.03 -0.59 13.96
N TYR A 133 14.80 -1.03 13.64
CA TYR A 133 13.64 -0.17 13.46
C TYR A 133 12.78 -0.16 14.72
N THR A 134 12.53 1.04 15.23
CA THR A 134 11.65 1.29 16.38
C THR A 134 10.22 0.83 16.13
N TYR A 135 9.54 0.40 17.20
CA TYR A 135 8.13 0.03 17.17
C TYR A 135 7.26 1.14 16.56
N GLU A 136 7.45 2.39 16.99
CA GLU A 136 6.69 3.54 16.50
C GLU A 136 6.86 3.79 14.99
N SER A 137 8.08 3.62 14.46
CA SER A 137 8.33 3.79 13.02
C SER A 137 7.68 2.68 12.20
N LYS A 138 7.71 1.43 12.72
CA LYS A 138 7.01 0.29 12.13
C LYS A 138 5.50 0.53 12.11
N LEU A 139 4.89 0.85 13.26
CA LEU A 139 3.45 1.08 13.37
C LEU A 139 2.98 2.26 12.52
N THR A 140 3.74 3.36 12.50
CA THR A 140 3.44 4.52 11.66
C THR A 140 3.55 4.19 10.17
N CYS A 141 4.57 3.43 9.74
CA CYS A 141 4.67 2.94 8.37
C CYS A 141 3.44 2.12 7.97
N ILE A 142 3.00 1.21 8.85
CA ILE A 142 1.83 0.38 8.62
C ILE A 142 0.59 1.25 8.40
N ARG A 143 0.29 2.15 9.35
CA ARG A 143 -0.89 3.04 9.29
C ARG A 143 -0.83 4.03 8.14
N ASN A 144 0.35 4.54 7.80
CA ASN A 144 0.53 5.47 6.69
C ASN A 144 0.10 4.87 5.35
N HIS A 145 0.19 3.55 5.18
CA HIS A 145 -0.33 2.89 3.97
C HIS A 145 -1.82 3.18 3.78
N ASP A 146 -2.67 2.89 4.76
CA ASP A 146 -4.10 3.17 4.64
C ASP A 146 -4.36 4.68 4.60
N LYS A 147 -3.65 5.49 5.39
CA LYS A 147 -3.81 6.95 5.44
C LYS A 147 -3.66 7.59 4.05
N TYR A 148 -2.66 7.18 3.29
CA TYR A 148 -2.34 7.81 2.00
C TYR A 148 -3.00 7.11 0.81
N THR A 149 -3.31 5.81 0.92
CA THR A 149 -3.99 5.09 -0.17
C THR A 149 -5.51 5.12 -0.04
N GLY A 150 -6.04 5.32 1.16
CA GLY A 150 -7.46 5.23 1.50
C GLY A 150 -8.07 3.88 1.17
N VAL A 151 -7.29 2.79 1.17
CA VAL A 151 -7.75 1.43 0.81
C VAL A 151 -8.94 1.00 1.66
N PHE A 152 -8.97 1.38 2.93
CA PHE A 152 -10.06 1.06 3.85
C PHE A 152 -11.00 2.24 4.13
N SER A 153 -11.01 3.27 3.28
CA SER A 153 -12.01 4.34 3.38
C SER A 153 -13.44 3.78 3.26
N PRO A 154 -14.46 4.40 3.89
CA PRO A 154 -15.84 3.89 3.90
C PRO A 154 -16.38 3.53 2.50
N LEU A 155 -16.15 4.38 1.50
CA LEU A 155 -16.55 4.12 0.11
C LEU A 155 -15.85 2.88 -0.47
N LYS A 156 -14.55 2.72 -0.22
CA LYS A 156 -13.82 1.54 -0.69
C LYS A 156 -14.21 0.27 0.06
N LEU A 157 -14.56 0.35 1.34
CA LEU A 157 -15.08 -0.79 2.09
C LEU A 157 -16.38 -1.31 1.48
N LEU A 158 -17.31 -0.42 1.11
CA LEU A 158 -18.53 -0.79 0.39
C LEU A 158 -18.23 -1.34 -1.01
N TYR A 159 -17.25 -0.76 -1.70
CA TYR A 159 -16.77 -1.28 -2.97
C TYR A 159 -16.25 -2.72 -2.83
N ILE A 160 -15.38 -3.00 -1.86
CA ILE A 160 -14.85 -4.35 -1.56
C ILE A 160 -16.00 -5.30 -1.16
N ARG A 161 -16.95 -4.81 -0.36
CA ARG A 161 -18.16 -5.55 0.04
C ARG A 161 -19.01 -5.98 -1.15
N SER A 162 -19.15 -5.14 -2.18
CA SER A 162 -19.91 -5.46 -3.39
C SER A 162 -19.41 -6.73 -4.11
N PHE A 163 -18.11 -7.02 -4.03
CA PHE A 163 -17.52 -8.25 -4.58
C PHE A 163 -17.60 -9.44 -3.62
N GLY A 164 -17.95 -9.21 -2.34
CA GLY A 164 -17.97 -10.24 -1.29
C GLY A 164 -16.63 -10.47 -0.60
N TYR A 165 -15.58 -9.73 -0.96
CA TYR A 165 -14.23 -9.84 -0.38
C TYR A 165 -14.12 -9.21 1.02
N LEU A 166 -15.16 -8.50 1.44
CA LEU A 166 -15.39 -8.13 2.83
C LEU A 166 -16.72 -8.73 3.29
N ASN A 167 -16.68 -9.46 4.41
CA ASN A 167 -17.84 -10.04 5.08
C ASN A 167 -17.51 -10.30 6.56
N LYS A 168 -18.51 -10.64 7.37
CA LYS A 168 -18.35 -10.90 8.80
C LYS A 168 -17.24 -11.92 9.13
N ASN A 169 -17.09 -12.97 8.33
CA ASN A 169 -16.07 -14.00 8.56
C ASN A 169 -14.66 -13.47 8.27
N ILE A 170 -14.50 -12.73 7.18
CA ILE A 170 -13.24 -12.07 6.82
C ILE A 170 -12.84 -11.02 7.87
N PHE A 171 -13.81 -10.20 8.33
CA PHE A 171 -13.57 -9.24 9.40
C PHE A 171 -13.08 -9.93 10.66
N LYS A 172 -13.79 -10.97 11.15
CA LYS A 172 -13.40 -11.73 12.34
C LYS A 172 -12.01 -12.34 12.19
N LYS A 173 -11.70 -12.93 11.03
CA LYS A 173 -10.41 -13.58 10.74
C LYS A 173 -9.23 -12.62 10.86
N TYR A 174 -9.39 -11.36 10.44
CA TYR A 174 -8.30 -10.38 10.41
C TYR A 174 -8.42 -9.27 11.46
N LYS A 175 -9.43 -9.31 12.34
CA LYS A 175 -9.72 -8.32 13.38
C LYS A 175 -8.49 -7.87 14.17
N LYS A 176 -7.66 -8.83 14.60
CA LYS A 176 -6.46 -8.55 15.40
C LYS A 176 -5.44 -7.64 14.70
N TYR A 177 -5.37 -7.68 13.37
CA TYR A 177 -4.46 -6.83 12.58
C TYR A 177 -5.10 -5.50 12.20
N ILE A 178 -6.44 -5.46 12.06
CA ILE A 178 -7.18 -4.27 11.61
C ILE A 178 -6.89 -3.07 12.51
N LYS A 179 -6.92 -3.26 13.84
CA LYS A 179 -6.69 -2.20 14.84
C LYS A 179 -5.37 -1.45 14.63
N ASP A 180 -4.33 -2.17 14.21
CA ASP A 180 -2.99 -1.61 14.08
C ASP A 180 -2.66 -1.17 12.65
N THR A 181 -3.46 -1.61 11.66
CA THR A 181 -3.16 -1.40 10.24
C THR A 181 -4.00 -0.32 9.58
N VAL A 182 -5.20 -0.07 10.09
CA VAL A 182 -6.22 0.74 9.43
C VAL A 182 -6.47 2.03 10.23
N ASN A 183 -6.65 3.16 9.54
CA ASN A 183 -7.00 4.44 10.18
C ASN A 183 -8.52 4.62 10.29
N THR A 184 -9.27 3.91 9.46
CA THR A 184 -10.73 3.88 9.53
C THR A 184 -11.17 3.18 10.83
N PRO A 185 -12.08 3.79 11.62
CA PRO A 185 -12.57 3.18 12.85
C PRO A 185 -13.09 1.75 12.65
N GLU A 186 -12.71 0.84 13.55
CA GLU A 186 -13.03 -0.59 13.44
C GLU A 186 -14.54 -0.84 13.30
N ILE A 187 -15.36 -0.03 13.97
CA ILE A 187 -16.82 -0.09 13.86
C ILE A 187 -17.32 0.12 12.44
N LEU A 188 -16.73 1.03 11.66
CA LEU A 188 -17.14 1.26 10.27
C LEU A 188 -16.77 0.09 9.38
N ILE A 189 -15.65 -0.57 9.65
CA ILE A 189 -15.24 -1.79 8.94
C ILE A 189 -16.18 -2.94 9.28
N TYR A 190 -16.57 -3.07 10.54
CA TYR A 190 -17.56 -4.05 10.98
C TYR A 190 -18.92 -3.80 10.30
N LEU A 191 -19.43 -2.57 10.31
CA LEU A 191 -20.68 -2.19 9.64
C LEU A 191 -20.63 -2.50 8.15
N ALA A 192 -19.55 -2.14 7.46
CA ALA A 192 -19.35 -2.49 6.05
C ALA A 192 -19.32 -4.01 5.80
N SER A 193 -18.83 -4.80 6.78
CA SER A 193 -18.76 -6.26 6.68
C SER A 193 -20.11 -6.97 6.77
N ILE A 194 -21.09 -6.34 7.44
CA ILE A 194 -22.46 -6.87 7.57
C ILE A 194 -23.45 -6.17 6.63
N PHE A 195 -23.04 -5.06 5.99
CA PHE A 195 -23.88 -4.33 5.05
C PHE A 195 -24.42 -5.25 3.95
N PRO A 196 -25.71 -5.16 3.55
CA PRO A 196 -26.28 -6.05 2.55
C PRO A 196 -25.53 -5.97 1.21
N LYS A 197 -25.08 -7.13 0.71
CA LYS A 197 -24.24 -7.19 -0.50
C LYS A 197 -24.96 -6.62 -1.72
N PHE A 198 -26.26 -6.90 -1.87
CA PHE A 198 -27.04 -6.40 -3.01
C PHE A 198 -27.12 -4.87 -3.04
N LEU A 199 -27.26 -4.21 -1.88
CA LEU A 199 -27.19 -2.76 -1.77
C LEU A 199 -25.79 -2.24 -2.12
N ALA A 200 -24.72 -2.89 -1.65
CA ALA A 200 -23.36 -2.49 -2.01
C ALA A 200 -23.09 -2.62 -3.51
N VAL A 201 -23.64 -3.65 -4.17
CA VAL A 201 -23.59 -3.82 -5.64
C VAL A 201 -24.36 -2.69 -6.33
N PHE A 202 -25.58 -2.41 -5.90
CA PHE A 202 -26.37 -1.30 -6.44
C PHE A 202 -25.67 0.06 -6.32
N MET A 203 -25.10 0.36 -5.15
CA MET A 203 -24.34 1.59 -4.92
C MET A 203 -23.10 1.68 -5.81
N ARG A 204 -22.35 0.58 -5.97
CA ARG A 204 -21.20 0.53 -6.88
C ARG A 204 -21.62 0.83 -8.31
N ASP A 205 -22.64 0.13 -8.80
CA ASP A 205 -23.05 0.24 -10.20
C ASP A 205 -23.60 1.64 -10.50
N THR A 206 -24.36 2.24 -9.57
CA THR A 206 -24.80 3.64 -9.65
C THR A 206 -23.61 4.60 -9.68
N TYR A 207 -22.62 4.41 -8.81
CA TYR A 207 -21.41 5.24 -8.77
C TYR A 207 -20.60 5.15 -10.07
N LEU A 208 -20.44 3.95 -10.64
CA LEU A 208 -19.73 3.75 -11.91
C LEU A 208 -20.47 4.40 -13.08
N LYS A 209 -21.81 4.31 -13.11
CA LYS A 209 -22.65 5.00 -14.10
C LYS A 209 -22.47 6.51 -14.08
N MET A 210 -22.51 7.12 -12.90
CA MET A 210 -22.31 8.58 -12.73
C MET A 210 -20.93 9.04 -13.18
N ARG A 211 -19.93 8.16 -13.18
CA ARG A 211 -18.54 8.47 -13.54
C ARG A 211 -18.21 8.24 -15.01
N GLY A 212 -19.19 7.94 -15.85
CA GLY A 212 -19.01 7.65 -17.28
C GLY A 212 -18.44 6.26 -17.56
N GLY A 213 -18.59 5.30 -16.63
CA GLY A 213 -18.10 3.94 -16.79
C GLY A 213 -19.08 3.04 -17.56
N TYR A 214 -19.11 3.19 -18.88
CA TYR A 214 -19.49 2.14 -19.85
C TYR A 214 -18.60 2.23 -21.07
#